data_AF-A0A2V8P753-F1
#
_entry.id   AF-A0A2V8P753-F1
#
_cell.length_a   1.000
_cell.length_b   1.000
_cell.length_c   1.000
_cell.angle_alpha   90.00
_cell.angle_beta   90.00
_cell.angle_gamma   90.00
#
_symmetry.space_group_name_H-M   'P 1'
#
loop_
_entity.id
_entity.type
_entity.pdbx_description
1 polymer ?
#
loop_
_entity_poly.entity_id
_entity_poly.type
_entity_poly.pdbx_seq_one_letter_code
_entity_poly.pdbx_strand_id
1 'polypeptide(L)'
;MLKLGFCFLTLSAMAFGQVPPAEKMNKDAISLQNAVNELINNAIPGVGLQNAKAAYLEGYGLVVSLEAPLVPPRKPFGDTSTAGDFRASANQRHKDVIDKLTNLLKQKVPALESIGPTDSVAIIFNLVNTNPADVPDLPAQIVLTVKKQDTASGSIAVREYK
;
A
#
# COMPACT_ATOMS: atom_id res chain seq x y z
N MET A 1 -37.35 -54.83 -1.04
CA MET A 1 -36.19 -54.72 -0.12
C MET A 1 -34.97 -54.38 -0.97
N LEU A 2 -34.70 -53.11 -1.28
CA LEU A 2 -33.92 -52.14 -0.50
C LEU A 2 -32.47 -52.59 -0.23
N LYS A 3 -31.51 -52.17 -1.09
CA LYS A 3 -30.38 -51.30 -0.72
C LYS A 3 -29.41 -51.15 -1.91
N LEU A 4 -29.68 -50.12 -2.71
CA LEU A 4 -28.71 -49.48 -3.59
C LEU A 4 -27.86 -48.58 -2.69
N GLY A 5 -26.60 -48.94 -2.47
CA GLY A 5 -25.68 -48.19 -1.60
C GLY A 5 -24.35 -47.96 -2.30
N PHE A 6 -24.39 -47.37 -3.49
CA PHE A 6 -23.19 -46.96 -4.21
C PHE A 6 -22.68 -45.66 -3.56
N CYS A 7 -21.51 -45.76 -2.93
CA CYS A 7 -20.82 -44.69 -2.25
C CYS A 7 -20.52 -43.54 -3.21
N PHE A 8 -21.41 -42.56 -3.28
CA PHE A 8 -21.08 -41.19 -3.67
C PHE A 8 -20.38 -40.52 -2.47
N LEU A 9 -19.15 -40.96 -2.17
CA LEU A 9 -18.21 -40.11 -1.44
C LEU A 9 -17.70 -39.10 -2.47
N THR A 10 -18.45 -38.01 -2.55
CA THR A 10 -18.01 -36.74 -3.12
C THR A 10 -16.57 -36.50 -2.69
N LEU A 11 -15.65 -36.60 -3.65
CA LEU A 11 -14.36 -35.94 -3.54
C LEU A 11 -14.66 -34.46 -3.33
N SER A 12 -14.73 -34.06 -2.06
CA SER A 12 -14.49 -32.70 -1.61
C SER A 12 -13.06 -32.39 -2.03
N ALA A 13 -12.89 -32.04 -3.30
CA ALA A 13 -11.70 -31.38 -3.77
C ALA A 13 -11.64 -30.08 -2.98
N MET A 14 -10.94 -30.14 -1.86
CA MET A 14 -10.52 -28.94 -1.16
C MET A 14 -9.58 -28.24 -2.13
N ALA A 15 -10.15 -27.31 -2.91
CA ALA A 15 -9.41 -26.37 -3.73
C ALA A 15 -8.69 -25.40 -2.78
N PHE A 16 -7.68 -25.90 -2.08
CA PHE A 16 -6.70 -25.07 -1.41
C PHE A 16 -5.85 -24.41 -2.50
N GLY A 17 -6.04 -23.10 -2.63
CA GLY A 17 -5.08 -22.16 -3.22
C GLY A 17 -4.46 -22.60 -4.54
N GLN A 18 -5.18 -22.43 -5.65
CA GLN A 18 -4.49 -22.19 -6.91
C GLN A 18 -3.75 -20.86 -6.75
N VAL A 19 -2.46 -20.93 -6.43
CA VAL A 19 -1.58 -19.77 -6.52
C VAL A 19 -1.69 -19.27 -7.96
N PRO A 20 -2.12 -18.02 -8.18
CA PRO A 20 -2.25 -17.49 -9.52
C PRO A 20 -0.91 -17.63 -10.28
N PRO A 21 -0.93 -17.74 -11.62
CA PRO A 21 0.30 -17.83 -12.39
C PRO A 21 1.24 -16.67 -12.04
N ALA A 22 2.52 -16.97 -11.78
CA ALA A 22 3.54 -15.99 -11.38
C ALA A 22 3.60 -14.77 -12.32
N GLU A 23 3.32 -14.97 -13.61
CA GLU A 23 3.23 -13.90 -14.61
C GLU A 23 2.11 -12.88 -14.33
N LYS A 24 0.92 -13.34 -13.92
CA LYS A 24 -0.20 -12.45 -13.57
C LYS A 24 0.11 -11.65 -12.31
N MET A 25 0.71 -12.31 -11.32
CA MET A 25 1.11 -11.68 -10.05
C MET A 25 2.16 -10.60 -10.28
N ASN A 26 3.15 -10.87 -11.14
CA ASN A 26 4.15 -9.88 -11.54
C ASN A 26 3.52 -8.69 -12.26
N LYS A 27 2.58 -8.93 -13.19
CA LYS A 27 1.91 -7.86 -13.94
C LYS A 27 1.11 -6.93 -13.02
N ASP A 28 0.33 -7.49 -12.11
CA ASP A 28 -0.48 -6.74 -11.16
C ASP A 28 0.38 -5.99 -10.13
N ALA A 29 1.45 -6.64 -9.64
CA ALA A 29 2.44 -6.01 -8.77
C ALA A 29 3.08 -4.80 -9.45
N ILE A 30 3.55 -4.95 -10.70
CA ILE A 30 4.13 -3.85 -11.48
C ILE A 30 3.10 -2.74 -11.73
N SER A 31 1.85 -3.10 -12.04
CA SER A 31 0.78 -2.12 -12.28
C SER A 31 0.53 -1.26 -11.04
N LEU A 32 0.41 -1.89 -9.86
CA LEU A 32 0.20 -1.16 -8.61
C LEU A 32 1.44 -0.36 -8.22
N GLN A 33 2.64 -0.93 -8.39
CA GLN A 33 3.91 -0.25 -8.15
C GLN A 33 4.01 1.06 -8.93
N ASN A 34 3.73 1.00 -10.24
CA ASN A 34 3.80 2.17 -11.12
C ASN A 34 2.78 3.24 -10.71
N ALA A 35 1.57 2.83 -10.33
CA ALA A 35 0.54 3.75 -9.90
C ALA A 35 0.88 4.42 -8.55
N VAL A 36 1.51 3.69 -7.62
CA VAL A 36 2.04 4.25 -6.37
C VAL A 36 3.16 5.25 -6.67
N ASN A 37 4.11 4.91 -7.55
CA ASN A 37 5.21 5.81 -7.94
C ASN A 37 4.70 7.10 -8.56
N GLU A 38 3.79 7.02 -9.53
CA GLU A 38 3.20 8.19 -10.18
C GLU A 38 2.50 9.11 -9.18
N LEU A 39 1.70 8.52 -8.28
CA LEU A 39 0.97 9.26 -7.25
C LEU A 39 1.91 9.99 -6.29
N ILE A 40 2.96 9.32 -5.82
CA ILE A 40 3.90 9.87 -4.85
C ILE A 40 4.80 10.93 -5.47
N ASN A 41 5.29 10.70 -6.69
CA ASN A 41 6.04 11.71 -7.44
C ASN A 41 5.25 13.01 -7.64
N ASN A 42 3.92 12.90 -7.78
CA ASN A 42 3.02 14.06 -7.88
C ASN A 42 2.68 14.68 -6.52
N ALA A 43 2.63 13.88 -5.44
CA ALA A 43 2.27 14.35 -4.10
C ALA A 43 3.46 14.97 -3.34
N ILE A 44 4.67 14.49 -3.59
CA ILE A 44 5.90 14.91 -2.92
C ILE A 44 6.89 15.40 -3.98
N PRO A 45 6.81 16.68 -4.38
CA PRO A 45 7.70 17.23 -5.37
C PRO A 45 9.12 17.42 -4.81
N GLY A 46 10.11 16.87 -5.53
CA GLY A 46 11.53 17.08 -5.26
C GLY A 46 12.18 16.04 -4.36
N VAL A 47 13.48 15.84 -4.62
CA VAL A 47 14.46 14.92 -3.98
C VAL A 47 14.18 13.42 -4.10
N GLY A 48 14.94 12.77 -5.00
CA GLY A 48 15.44 11.38 -4.90
C GLY A 48 14.51 10.34 -4.27
N LEU A 49 13.25 10.28 -4.71
CA LEU A 49 12.28 9.32 -4.21
C LEU A 49 12.75 7.92 -4.58
N GLN A 50 12.86 7.03 -3.59
CA GLN A 50 13.09 5.62 -3.90
C GLN A 50 11.84 5.09 -4.59
N ASN A 51 12.02 4.46 -5.75
CA ASN A 51 10.92 3.80 -6.43
C ASN A 51 10.30 2.75 -5.50
N ALA A 52 8.98 2.74 -5.46
CA ALA A 52 8.20 1.70 -4.82
C ALA A 52 8.62 0.32 -5.38
N LYS A 53 8.61 -0.67 -4.50
CA LYS A 53 8.87 -2.07 -4.80
C LYS A 53 7.63 -2.88 -4.46
N ALA A 54 7.07 -3.56 -5.45
CA ALA A 54 5.95 -4.46 -5.25
C ALA A 54 6.41 -5.92 -5.24
N ALA A 55 5.82 -6.71 -4.35
CA ALA A 55 6.01 -8.15 -4.27
C ALA A 55 4.70 -8.82 -3.85
N TYR A 56 4.53 -10.07 -4.25
CA TYR A 56 3.52 -10.93 -3.64
C TYR A 56 4.18 -11.76 -2.55
N LEU A 57 3.58 -11.77 -1.37
CA LEU A 57 4.00 -12.57 -0.23
C LEU A 57 2.92 -13.63 0.05
N GLU A 58 3.31 -14.90 -0.02
CA GLU A 58 2.41 -16.01 0.25
C GLU A 58 1.82 -15.90 1.67
N GLY A 59 0.49 -16.03 1.78
CA GLY A 59 -0.24 -15.86 3.04
C GLY A 59 -0.52 -14.41 3.46
N TYR A 60 0.10 -13.42 2.83
CA TYR A 60 -0.08 -11.99 3.13
C TYR A 60 -0.70 -11.19 1.97
N GLY A 61 -0.51 -11.65 0.73
CA GLY A 61 -1.02 -11.01 -0.48
C GLY A 61 -0.01 -10.05 -1.12
N LEU A 62 -0.52 -9.04 -1.81
CA LEU A 62 0.32 -8.12 -2.59
C LEU A 62 0.76 -6.94 -1.72
N VAL A 63 2.08 -6.75 -1.60
CA VAL A 63 2.68 -5.69 -0.79
C VAL A 63 3.47 -4.75 -1.67
N VAL A 64 3.25 -3.45 -1.50
CA VAL A 64 4.05 -2.38 -2.11
C VAL A 64 4.74 -1.61 -1.01
N SER A 65 6.07 -1.53 -1.06
CA SER A 65 6.85 -0.74 -0.12
C SER A 65 7.54 0.42 -0.82
N LEU A 66 7.54 1.59 -0.20
CA LEU A 66 8.26 2.76 -0.67
C LEU A 66 8.88 3.53 0.50
N GLU A 67 9.87 4.36 0.18
CA GLU A 67 10.56 5.21 1.14
C GLU A 67 10.72 6.62 0.57
N ALA A 68 10.25 7.62 1.32
CA ALA A 68 10.40 9.02 0.93
C ALA A 68 10.24 9.97 2.12
N PRO A 69 10.86 11.16 2.07
CA PRO A 69 10.57 12.23 3.00
C PRO A 69 9.30 12.98 2.61
N LEU A 70 8.48 13.41 3.59
CA LEU A 70 7.34 14.29 3.29
C LEU A 70 7.80 15.71 2.95
N VAL A 71 8.89 16.16 3.55
CA VAL A 71 9.43 17.52 3.38
C VAL A 71 10.91 17.45 3.01
N PRO A 72 11.40 18.35 2.14
CA PRO A 72 12.82 18.40 1.82
C PRO A 72 13.63 18.77 3.07
N PRO A 73 14.91 18.35 3.17
CA PRO A 73 15.78 18.78 4.26
C PRO A 73 15.97 20.30 4.22
N ARG A 74 16.09 20.91 5.41
CA ARG A 74 16.45 22.33 5.53
C ARG A 74 17.72 22.68 4.77
N LYS A 75 17.68 23.81 4.08
CA LYS A 75 18.90 24.39 3.47
C LYS A 75 19.66 25.20 4.52
N PRO A 76 20.91 24.86 4.85
CA PRO A 76 21.64 25.48 5.96
C PRO A 76 21.89 26.99 5.79
N PHE A 77 21.88 27.50 4.55
CA PHE A 77 22.22 28.90 4.26
C PHE A 77 21.19 29.62 3.36
N GLY A 78 19.97 29.09 3.24
CA GLY A 78 19.00 29.67 2.29
C GLY A 78 17.54 29.34 2.56
N ASP A 79 17.21 28.70 3.68
CA ASP A 79 15.81 28.50 4.05
C ASP A 79 15.30 29.70 4.84
N THR A 80 14.32 30.41 4.27
CA THR A 80 13.56 31.43 4.99
C THR A 80 12.37 30.81 5.75
N SER A 81 12.12 29.51 5.56
CA SER A 81 10.99 28.81 6.14
C SER A 81 11.17 28.61 7.64
N THR A 82 10.14 28.93 8.40
CA THR A 82 10.11 28.75 9.85
C THR A 82 9.80 27.29 10.22
N ALA A 83 10.04 26.90 11.47
CA ALA A 83 9.61 25.59 11.98
C ALA A 83 8.09 25.36 11.82
N GLY A 84 7.29 26.43 11.93
CA GLY A 84 5.84 26.38 11.70
C GLY A 84 5.48 25.99 10.26
N ASP A 85 6.21 26.54 9.28
CA ASP A 85 5.99 26.24 7.86
C ASP A 85 6.32 24.79 7.51
N PHE A 86 7.39 24.25 8.11
CA PHE A 86 7.75 22.83 7.97
C PHE A 86 6.69 21.91 8.57
N ARG A 87 6.19 22.22 9.78
CA ARG A 87 5.12 21.44 10.41
C ARG A 87 3.83 21.48 9.60
N ALA A 88 3.42 22.66 9.13
CA ALA A 88 2.23 22.81 8.31
C ALA A 88 2.35 22.02 7.00
N SER A 89 3.49 22.13 6.32
CA SER A 89 3.76 21.42 5.07
C SER A 89 3.79 19.90 5.25
N ALA A 90 4.45 19.41 6.30
CA ALA A 90 4.49 17.99 6.62
C ALA A 90 3.10 17.45 6.95
N ASN A 91 2.33 18.16 7.79
CA ASN A 91 0.96 17.77 8.14
C ASN A 91 0.00 17.77 6.94
N GLN A 92 0.17 18.71 6.01
CA GLN A 92 -0.63 18.76 4.80
C GLN A 92 -0.29 17.57 3.88
N ARG A 93 0.99 17.36 3.58
CA ARG A 93 1.45 16.26 2.72
C ARG A 93 1.14 14.89 3.32
N HIS A 94 1.21 14.77 4.64
CA HIS A 94 0.83 13.56 5.35
C HIS A 94 -0.61 13.17 5.05
N LYS A 95 -1.56 14.10 5.23
CA LYS A 95 -2.98 13.88 4.92
C LYS A 95 -3.17 13.60 3.43
N ASP A 96 -2.58 14.42 2.57
CA ASP A 96 -2.72 14.28 1.12
C ASP A 96 -2.23 12.92 0.62
N VAL A 97 -1.11 12.42 1.14
CA VAL A 97 -0.59 11.10 0.76
C VAL A 97 -1.51 9.99 1.25
N ILE A 98 -1.98 10.02 2.50
CA ILE A 98 -2.92 9.01 3.02
C ILE A 98 -4.20 8.98 2.17
N ASP A 99 -4.78 10.13 1.89
CA ASP A 99 -6.02 10.23 1.11
C ASP A 99 -5.82 9.74 -0.32
N LYS A 100 -4.72 10.14 -0.97
CA LYS A 100 -4.40 9.71 -2.33
C LYS A 100 -4.15 8.20 -2.39
N LEU A 101 -3.34 7.64 -1.48
CA LEU A 101 -3.07 6.19 -1.44
C LEU A 101 -4.34 5.38 -1.12
N THR A 102 -5.19 5.90 -0.24
CA THR A 102 -6.51 5.31 0.07
C THR A 102 -7.37 5.26 -1.19
N ASN A 103 -7.45 6.35 -1.94
CA ASN A 103 -8.22 6.40 -3.19
C ASN A 103 -7.61 5.49 -4.28
N LEU A 104 -6.27 5.42 -4.36
CA LEU A 104 -5.58 4.52 -5.26
C LEU A 104 -5.96 3.05 -4.98
N LEU A 105 -5.95 2.64 -3.71
CA LEU A 105 -6.34 1.29 -3.33
C LEU A 105 -7.80 0.99 -3.68
N LYS A 106 -8.72 1.92 -3.42
CA LYS A 106 -10.13 1.78 -3.82
C LYS A 106 -10.30 1.58 -5.33
N GLN A 107 -9.50 2.27 -6.13
CA GLN A 107 -9.57 2.20 -7.59
C GLN A 107 -8.90 0.95 -8.17
N LYS A 108 -7.71 0.60 -7.69
CA LYS A 108 -6.86 -0.42 -8.32
C LYS A 108 -7.12 -1.83 -7.81
N VAL A 109 -7.36 -2.01 -6.51
CA VAL A 109 -7.50 -3.35 -5.91
C VAL A 109 -8.65 -4.17 -6.50
N PRO A 110 -9.84 -3.60 -6.80
CA PRO A 110 -10.91 -4.35 -7.45
C PRO A 110 -10.52 -4.92 -8.83
N ALA A 111 -9.61 -4.26 -9.53
CA ALA A 111 -9.17 -4.62 -10.88
C ALA A 111 -8.00 -5.61 -10.91
N LEU A 112 -7.42 -5.98 -9.76
CA LEU A 112 -6.33 -6.96 -9.71
C LEU A 112 -6.89 -8.36 -9.98
N GLU A 113 -6.35 -9.06 -10.96
CA GLU A 113 -6.81 -10.42 -11.32
C GLU A 113 -6.03 -11.51 -10.59
N SER A 114 -4.83 -11.17 -10.11
CA SER A 114 -3.86 -12.08 -9.49
C SER A 114 -4.07 -12.32 -8.00
N ILE A 115 -5.13 -11.78 -7.40
CA ILE A 115 -5.42 -11.97 -5.97
C ILE A 115 -6.87 -12.39 -5.76
N GLY A 116 -7.08 -13.29 -4.80
CA GLY A 116 -8.39 -13.77 -4.41
C GLY A 116 -9.20 -12.72 -3.63
N PRO A 117 -10.51 -12.94 -3.41
CA PRO A 117 -11.36 -12.02 -2.64
C PRO A 117 -10.87 -11.79 -1.20
N THR A 118 -10.30 -12.83 -0.58
CA THR A 118 -9.82 -12.82 0.79
C THR A 118 -8.40 -12.27 0.95
N ASP A 119 -7.67 -12.13 -0.16
CA ASP A 119 -6.29 -11.67 -0.15
C ASP A 119 -6.22 -10.19 0.16
N SER A 120 -5.13 -9.81 0.84
CA SER A 120 -4.88 -8.43 1.25
C SER A 120 -3.93 -7.75 0.28
N VAL A 121 -4.13 -6.44 0.13
CA VAL A 121 -3.17 -5.55 -0.50
C VAL A 121 -2.70 -4.56 0.55
N ALA A 122 -1.38 -4.41 0.67
CA ALA A 122 -0.77 -3.47 1.60
C ALA A 122 0.15 -2.49 0.88
N ILE A 123 0.07 -1.22 1.27
CA ILE A 123 1.06 -0.20 0.91
C ILE A 123 1.77 0.20 2.20
N ILE A 124 3.08 -0.01 2.23
CA ILE A 124 3.97 0.32 3.33
C ILE A 124 4.79 1.54 2.92
N PHE A 125 4.45 2.69 3.48
CA PHE A 125 5.18 3.93 3.25
C PHE A 125 6.11 4.21 4.43
N ASN A 126 7.41 4.02 4.22
CA ASN A 126 8.44 4.38 5.18
C ASN A 126 8.78 5.87 5.03
N LEU A 127 8.64 6.61 6.12
CA LEU A 127 8.82 8.06 6.14
C LEU A 127 10.20 8.42 6.66
N VAL A 128 10.99 9.06 5.80
CA VAL A 128 12.31 9.57 6.19
C VAL A 128 12.14 10.96 6.79
N ASN A 129 12.33 11.09 8.10
CA ASN A 129 12.29 12.39 8.75
C ASN A 129 13.60 13.15 8.53
N THR A 130 13.59 14.05 7.55
CA THR A 130 14.73 14.90 7.17
C THR A 130 14.86 16.16 8.03
N ASN A 131 13.86 16.46 8.87
CA ASN A 131 13.83 17.66 9.72
C ASN A 131 13.35 17.34 11.15
N PRO A 132 14.02 16.43 11.88
CA PRO A 132 13.54 15.93 13.17
C PRO A 132 13.42 17.00 14.26
N ALA A 133 14.19 18.09 14.17
CA ALA A 133 14.09 19.21 15.10
C ALA A 133 12.77 19.99 14.93
N ASP A 134 12.24 20.08 13.71
CA ASP A 134 11.03 20.84 13.41
C ASP A 134 9.78 19.98 13.47
N VAL A 135 9.87 18.72 13.05
CA VAL A 135 8.76 17.74 13.02
C VAL A 135 9.14 16.47 13.78
N PRO A 136 9.33 16.53 15.11
CA PRO A 136 9.72 15.36 15.91
C PRO A 136 8.62 14.30 15.97
N ASP A 137 7.36 14.70 15.80
CA ASP A 137 6.20 13.83 15.93
C ASP A 137 5.80 13.13 14.62
N LEU A 138 6.59 13.23 13.56
CA LEU A 138 6.29 12.54 12.30
C LEU A 138 6.30 11.01 12.52
N PRO A 139 5.31 10.25 12.04
CA PRO A 139 5.39 8.79 12.07
C PRO A 139 6.59 8.32 11.21
N ALA A 140 7.22 7.21 11.61
CA ALA A 140 8.27 6.56 10.82
C ALA A 140 7.69 5.70 9.70
N GLN A 141 6.45 5.23 9.85
CA GLN A 141 5.80 4.39 8.85
C GLN A 141 4.29 4.59 8.82
N ILE A 142 3.72 4.56 7.62
CA ILE A 142 2.28 4.48 7.37
C ILE A 142 2.01 3.17 6.62
N VAL A 143 1.10 2.35 7.14
CA VAL A 143 0.65 1.12 6.49
C VAL A 143 -0.83 1.25 6.15
N LEU A 144 -1.13 1.18 4.85
CA LEU A 144 -2.49 1.08 4.35
C LEU A 144 -2.75 -0.37 3.96
N THR A 145 -3.85 -0.96 4.41
CA THR A 145 -4.20 -2.35 4.10
C THR A 145 -5.68 -2.47 3.78
N VAL A 146 -5.99 -3.29 2.77
CA VAL A 146 -7.37 -3.60 2.38
C VAL A 146 -7.45 -5.02 1.85
N LYS A 147 -8.51 -5.75 2.19
CA LYS A 147 -8.84 -7.01 1.52
C LYS A 147 -9.59 -6.71 0.24
N LYS A 148 -9.38 -7.50 -0.82
CA LYS A 148 -10.02 -7.25 -2.11
C LYS A 148 -11.55 -7.19 -2.02
N GLN A 149 -12.17 -8.08 -1.25
CA GLN A 149 -13.62 -8.08 -1.05
C GLN A 149 -14.15 -6.85 -0.28
N ASP A 150 -13.30 -6.20 0.53
CA ASP A 150 -13.70 -5.11 1.42
C ASP A 150 -13.56 -3.73 0.75
N THR A 151 -12.93 -3.63 -0.42
CA THR A 151 -12.72 -2.35 -1.13
C THR A 151 -14.01 -1.61 -1.46
N ALA A 152 -15.09 -2.34 -1.76
CA ALA A 152 -16.40 -1.77 -2.07
C ALA A 152 -17.07 -1.12 -0.84
N SER A 153 -16.75 -1.61 0.36
CA SER A 153 -17.23 -1.04 1.64
C SER A 153 -16.44 0.21 2.06
N GLY A 154 -15.34 0.52 1.37
CA GLY A 154 -14.48 1.66 1.67
C GLY A 154 -13.61 1.49 2.92
N SER A 155 -13.59 0.30 3.53
CA SER A 155 -12.83 0.01 4.76
C SER A 155 -11.34 -0.24 4.47
N ILE A 156 -10.60 0.83 4.26
CA ILE A 156 -9.14 0.79 4.22
C ILE A 156 -8.61 1.01 5.63
N ALA A 157 -7.86 0.04 6.14
CA ALA A 157 -7.19 0.17 7.42
C ALA A 157 -5.91 1.01 7.23
N VAL A 158 -5.82 2.13 7.93
CA VAL A 158 -4.61 2.96 7.99
C VAL A 158 -4.00 2.82 9.38
N ARG A 159 -2.72 2.49 9.44
CA ARG A 159 -1.96 2.35 10.69
C ARG A 159 -0.68 3.17 10.60
N GLU A 160 -0.39 3.92 11.65
CA GLU A 160 0.80 4.75 11.75
C GLU A 160 1.70 4.21 12.87
N TYR A 161 3.00 4.15 12.61
CA TYR A 161 4.00 3.66 13.55
C TYR A 161 5.07 4.72 13.78
N LYS A 162 5.59 4.77 15.02
CA LYS A 162 6.65 5.68 15.47
C LYS A 162 8.01 5.03 15.32
#